data_AF-A0A6G3LLW0-F1
#
_entry.id   AF-A0A6G3LLW0-F1
#
_cell.length_a   1.000
_cell.length_b   1.000
_cell.length_c   1.000
_cell.angle_alpha   90.00
_cell.angle_beta   90.00
_cell.angle_gamma   90.00
#
_symmetry.space_group_name_H-M   'P 1'
#
loop_
_entity.id
_entity.type
_entity.pdbx_description
1 polymer ?
#
loop_
_entity_poly.entity_id
_entity_poly.type
_entity_poly.pdbx_seq_one_letter_code
_entity_poly.pdbx_strand_id
1 'polypeptide(L)'
;MSQALKMIIPFSFIDVEGSESTLSRRVNKSIERYIRLVLEDPSNVEAVAVKLLNDEEAMLLLSSKMIDSIRRETEASWRSYLGFLGTVEEKFREEGIDVSEALEVVVEHDEWKFRSLMEDLPKYTDTMAAFFVNYRDEAERYLVVSFALLLLLISSLKAETPQQLRAIGEKLAGLANELESYLVTFMLMEEDYKIEGEFEAARSPEELSKVLGLE
;
A
#
# COMPACT_ATOMS: atom_id res chain seq x y z
N MET A 1 -6.13 -15.59 -12.49
CA MET A 1 -4.76 -15.14 -12.10
C MET A 1 -4.38 -15.75 -10.74
N SER A 2 -3.14 -16.20 -10.49
CA SER A 2 -2.78 -16.85 -9.21
C SER A 2 -2.82 -15.85 -8.03
N GLN A 3 -3.20 -16.31 -6.83
CA GLN A 3 -3.16 -15.48 -5.60
C GLN A 3 -1.76 -14.89 -5.37
N ALA A 4 -0.71 -15.59 -5.80
CA ALA A 4 0.67 -15.18 -5.66
C ALA A 4 1.02 -13.81 -6.28
N LEU A 5 0.42 -13.44 -7.42
CA LEU A 5 0.68 -12.15 -8.06
C LEU A 5 0.05 -10.96 -7.30
N LYS A 6 -0.99 -11.22 -6.48
CA LYS A 6 -1.66 -10.20 -5.67
C LYS A 6 -0.85 -9.84 -4.42
N MET A 7 0.09 -10.69 -4.01
CA MET A 7 0.83 -10.60 -2.75
C MET A 7 1.89 -9.51 -2.75
N ILE A 8 2.36 -9.15 -3.94
CA ILE A 8 3.58 -8.39 -4.08
C ILE A 8 3.26 -6.89 -4.25
N ILE A 9 2.00 -6.47 -4.43
CA ILE A 9 1.63 -5.09 -4.77
C ILE A 9 1.75 -4.19 -3.53
N PRO A 10 2.75 -3.30 -3.48
CA PRO A 10 2.94 -2.30 -2.42
C PRO A 10 2.27 -0.99 -2.84
N PHE A 11 1.91 -0.16 -1.87
CA PHE A 11 1.14 1.07 -2.11
C PHE A 11 1.94 2.10 -2.91
N SER A 12 3.25 2.13 -2.70
CA SER A 12 4.25 2.95 -3.38
C SER A 12 4.29 2.84 -4.91
N PHE A 13 3.68 1.82 -5.47
CA PHE A 13 3.81 1.50 -6.89
C PHE A 13 2.70 2.07 -7.77
N ILE A 14 1.74 2.75 -7.16
CA ILE A 14 0.72 3.50 -7.89
C ILE A 14 1.23 4.91 -8.12
N ASP A 15 1.71 5.17 -9.33
CA ASP A 15 1.95 6.53 -9.82
C ASP A 15 0.64 7.32 -9.76
N VAL A 16 0.53 8.19 -8.77
CA VAL A 16 -0.55 9.15 -8.66
C VAL A 16 -0.27 10.38 -9.53
N GLU A 17 1.00 10.65 -9.82
CA GLU A 17 1.41 11.73 -10.73
C GLU A 17 2.07 11.20 -12.01
N GLY A 18 1.37 11.39 -13.13
CA GLY A 18 2.01 11.90 -14.35
C GLY A 18 3.00 11.02 -15.12
N SER A 19 3.28 9.76 -14.76
CA SER A 19 4.07 8.92 -15.68
C SER A 19 3.23 8.61 -16.93
N GLU A 20 3.57 9.27 -18.04
CA GLU A 20 2.88 9.20 -19.35
C GLU A 20 2.90 7.79 -20.00
N SER A 21 3.35 6.77 -19.27
CA SER A 21 3.41 5.41 -19.76
C SER A 21 1.99 4.92 -20.08
N THR A 22 1.87 4.18 -21.18
CA THR A 22 0.61 3.55 -21.60
C THR A 22 0.09 2.59 -20.51
N LEU A 23 0.97 2.00 -19.69
CA LEU A 23 0.59 1.10 -18.60
C LEU A 23 -0.06 1.87 -17.43
N SER A 24 0.54 2.98 -16.98
CA SER A 24 -0.02 3.81 -15.90
C SER A 24 -1.41 4.34 -16.26
N ARG A 25 -1.62 4.81 -17.49
CA ARG A 25 -2.96 5.22 -17.97
C ARG A 25 -3.97 4.08 -17.95
N ARG A 26 -3.57 2.87 -18.33
CA ARG A 26 -4.46 1.70 -18.32
C ARG A 26 -4.82 1.27 -16.91
N VAL A 27 -3.87 1.28 -15.98
CA VAL A 27 -4.11 1.02 -14.55
C VAL A 27 -5.09 2.04 -13.99
N ASN A 28 -4.82 3.34 -14.18
CA ASN A 28 -5.68 4.41 -13.65
C ASN A 28 -7.11 4.28 -14.17
N LYS A 29 -7.27 3.97 -15.47
CA LYS A 29 -8.58 3.71 -16.07
C LYS A 29 -9.26 2.45 -15.51
N SER A 30 -8.51 1.37 -15.24
CA SER A 30 -9.10 0.14 -14.70
C SER A 30 -9.53 0.29 -13.25
N ILE A 31 -8.85 1.14 -12.46
CA ILE A 31 -9.21 1.35 -11.05
C ILE A 31 -10.23 2.48 -10.82
N GLU A 32 -10.47 3.35 -11.82
CA GLU A 32 -11.32 4.55 -11.71
C GLU A 32 -12.72 4.26 -11.16
N ARG A 33 -13.34 3.15 -11.60
CA ARG A 33 -14.68 2.76 -11.13
C ARG A 33 -14.71 2.44 -9.63
N TYR A 34 -13.63 1.89 -9.09
CA TYR A 34 -13.54 1.53 -7.67
C TYR A 34 -13.32 2.77 -6.81
N ILE A 35 -12.49 3.70 -7.27
CA ILE A 35 -12.32 5.00 -6.62
C ILE A 35 -13.65 5.73 -6.53
N ARG A 36 -14.45 5.75 -7.61
CA ARG A 36 -15.80 6.33 -7.57
C ARG A 36 -16.70 5.68 -6.52
N LEU A 37 -16.71 4.34 -6.45
CA LEU A 37 -17.50 3.62 -5.44
C LEU A 37 -17.06 3.95 -4.00
N VAL A 38 -15.75 4.14 -3.77
CA VAL A 38 -15.23 4.56 -2.45
C VAL A 38 -15.61 6.00 -2.15
N LEU A 39 -15.58 6.92 -3.13
CA LEU A 39 -16.01 8.30 -2.93
C LEU A 39 -17.52 8.44 -2.66
N GLU A 40 -18.33 7.54 -3.21
CA GLU A 40 -19.79 7.47 -2.97
C GLU A 40 -20.09 6.99 -1.54
N ASP A 41 -19.38 5.96 -1.07
CA ASP A 41 -19.55 5.42 0.28
C ASP A 41 -18.21 4.84 0.81
N PRO A 42 -17.39 5.66 1.50
CA PRO A 42 -16.11 5.21 2.04
C PRO A 42 -16.25 4.07 3.05
N SER A 43 -17.41 3.94 3.69
CA SER A 43 -17.63 2.90 4.70
C SER A 43 -17.65 1.49 4.11
N ASN A 44 -17.90 1.38 2.80
CA ASN A 44 -18.00 0.14 2.04
C ASN A 44 -16.69 -0.26 1.33
N VAL A 45 -15.58 0.41 1.63
CA VAL A 45 -14.31 0.26 0.89
C VAL A 45 -13.78 -1.17 0.86
N GLU A 46 -13.98 -1.96 1.92
CA GLU A 46 -13.56 -3.36 1.96
C GLU A 46 -14.33 -4.21 0.93
N ALA A 47 -15.63 -3.99 0.76
CA ALA A 47 -16.40 -4.67 -0.28
C ALA A 47 -15.99 -4.21 -1.68
N VAL A 48 -15.60 -2.94 -1.84
CA VAL A 48 -15.04 -2.42 -3.10
C VAL A 48 -13.68 -3.08 -3.39
N ALA A 49 -12.82 -3.25 -2.38
CA ALA A 49 -11.55 -3.96 -2.49
C ALA A 49 -11.75 -5.43 -2.91
N VAL A 50 -12.74 -6.13 -2.33
CA VAL A 50 -13.12 -7.49 -2.76
C VAL A 50 -13.55 -7.51 -4.24
N LYS A 51 -14.32 -6.51 -4.71
CA LYS A 51 -14.69 -6.42 -6.13
C LYS A 51 -13.46 -6.22 -7.01
N LEU A 52 -12.52 -5.35 -6.62
CA LEU A 52 -11.27 -5.12 -7.34
C LEU A 52 -10.40 -6.38 -7.39
N LEU A 53 -10.24 -7.06 -6.26
CA LEU A 53 -9.49 -8.32 -6.17
C LEU A 53 -10.07 -9.42 -7.08
N ASN A 54 -11.37 -9.40 -7.34
CA ASN A 54 -12.05 -10.35 -8.24
C ASN A 54 -12.10 -9.89 -9.72
N ASP A 55 -11.61 -8.70 -10.04
CA ASP A 55 -11.49 -8.22 -11.41
C ASP A 55 -10.14 -8.61 -11.99
N GLU A 56 -10.14 -9.68 -12.78
CA GLU A 56 -8.91 -10.24 -13.34
C GLU A 56 -8.16 -9.28 -14.26
N GLU A 57 -8.87 -8.42 -15.01
CA GLU A 57 -8.22 -7.46 -15.91
C GLU A 57 -7.54 -6.35 -15.11
N ALA A 58 -8.25 -5.75 -14.15
CA ALA A 58 -7.68 -4.72 -13.29
C ALA A 58 -6.49 -5.25 -12.50
N MET A 59 -6.62 -6.46 -11.95
CA MET A 59 -5.54 -7.08 -11.19
C MET A 59 -4.33 -7.46 -12.04
N LEU A 60 -4.52 -7.90 -13.28
CA LEU A 60 -3.41 -8.16 -14.21
C LEU A 60 -2.65 -6.86 -14.52
N LEU A 61 -3.37 -5.75 -14.71
CA LEU A 61 -2.76 -4.44 -14.95
C LEU A 61 -1.98 -3.94 -13.73
N LEU A 62 -2.55 -4.05 -12.52
CA LEU A 62 -1.88 -3.67 -11.28
C LEU A 62 -0.63 -4.52 -11.05
N SER A 63 -0.71 -5.84 -11.25
CA SER A 63 0.44 -6.74 -11.12
C SER A 63 1.53 -6.42 -12.15
N SER A 64 1.14 -6.06 -13.38
CA SER A 64 2.10 -5.68 -14.42
C SER A 64 2.82 -4.37 -14.08
N LYS A 65 2.09 -3.40 -13.54
CA LYS A 65 2.64 -2.10 -13.10
C LYS A 65 3.61 -2.30 -11.95
N MET A 66 3.26 -3.12 -10.97
CA MET A 66 4.15 -3.50 -9.89
C MET A 66 5.46 -4.13 -10.39
N ILE A 67 5.40 -5.13 -11.29
CA ILE A 67 6.62 -5.75 -11.84
C ILE A 67 7.47 -4.73 -12.59
N ASP A 68 6.85 -3.85 -13.38
CA ASP A 68 7.57 -2.79 -14.11
C ASP A 68 8.25 -1.82 -13.15
N SER A 69 7.59 -1.47 -12.05
CA SER A 69 8.12 -0.54 -11.08
C SER A 69 9.20 -1.16 -10.18
N ILE A 70 9.07 -2.39 -9.69
CA ILE A 70 10.14 -3.10 -8.94
C ILE A 70 11.44 -3.12 -9.76
N ARG A 71 11.34 -3.34 -11.07
CA ARG A 71 12.50 -3.35 -11.98
C ARG A 71 13.14 -1.98 -12.19
N ARG A 72 12.43 -0.90 -11.88
CA ARG A 72 12.83 0.48 -12.10
C ARG A 72 12.90 1.25 -10.79
N GLU A 73 12.97 0.54 -9.67
CA GLU A 73 12.96 1.16 -8.36
C GLU A 73 14.21 2.03 -8.19
N THR A 74 14.01 3.24 -7.68
CA THR A 74 15.07 4.23 -7.48
C THR A 74 14.73 5.08 -6.26
N GLU A 75 15.72 5.74 -5.66
CA GLU A 75 15.49 6.75 -4.62
C GLU A 75 14.44 7.80 -5.05
N ALA A 76 14.42 8.17 -6.34
CA ALA A 76 13.45 9.11 -6.89
C ALA A 76 12.00 8.58 -6.86
N SER A 77 11.79 7.27 -7.07
CA SER A 77 10.49 6.62 -6.98
C SER A 77 9.95 6.68 -5.55
N TRP A 78 10.79 6.35 -4.57
CA TRP A 78 10.45 6.46 -3.15
C TRP A 78 10.20 7.90 -2.70
N ARG A 79 10.99 8.87 -3.18
CA ARG A 79 10.74 10.30 -2.95
C ARG A 79 9.37 10.72 -3.46
N SER A 80 8.98 10.25 -4.64
CA SER A 80 7.65 10.51 -5.19
C SER A 80 6.55 9.89 -4.33
N TYR A 81 6.74 8.69 -3.80
CA TYR A 81 5.77 8.03 -2.94
C TYR A 81 5.60 8.74 -1.59
N LEU A 82 6.70 9.07 -0.90
CA LEU A 82 6.63 9.85 0.33
C LEU A 82 6.02 11.23 0.10
N GLY A 83 6.33 11.88 -1.02
CA GLY A 83 5.67 13.13 -1.42
C GLY A 83 4.17 12.98 -1.65
N PHE A 84 3.73 11.85 -2.25
CA PHE A 84 2.32 11.51 -2.38
C PHE A 84 1.66 11.37 -1.00
N LEU A 85 2.26 10.63 -0.07
CA LEU A 85 1.71 10.48 1.28
C LEU A 85 1.69 11.81 2.04
N GLY A 86 2.70 12.64 1.90
CA GLY A 86 2.72 13.99 2.47
C GLY A 86 1.59 14.87 1.92
N THR A 87 1.28 14.74 0.62
CA THR A 87 0.13 15.44 0.00
C THR A 87 -1.19 14.94 0.56
N VAL A 88 -1.33 13.63 0.78
CA VAL A 88 -2.50 13.04 1.43
C VAL A 88 -2.65 13.59 2.85
N GLU A 89 -1.58 13.56 3.64
CA GLU A 89 -1.56 14.05 5.02
C GLU A 89 -1.95 15.53 5.10
N GLU A 90 -1.38 16.38 4.24
CA GLU A 90 -1.69 17.81 4.19
C GLU A 90 -3.18 18.04 3.90
N LYS A 91 -3.75 17.32 2.93
CA LYS A 91 -5.17 17.41 2.59
C LYS A 91 -6.10 17.06 3.76
N PHE A 92 -5.73 16.08 4.58
CA PHE A 92 -6.49 15.76 5.79
C PHE A 92 -6.30 16.82 6.88
N ARG A 93 -5.07 17.30 7.05
CA ARG A 93 -4.71 18.33 8.04
C ARG A 93 -5.45 19.64 7.80
N GLU A 94 -5.63 20.05 6.54
CA GLU A 94 -6.41 21.23 6.14
C GLU A 94 -7.86 21.17 6.67
N GLU A 95 -8.42 19.97 6.80
CA GLU A 95 -9.77 19.73 7.33
C GLU A 95 -9.80 19.41 8.84
N GLY A 96 -8.65 19.54 9.52
CA GLY A 96 -8.49 19.26 10.94
C GLY A 96 -8.66 17.77 11.29
N ILE A 97 -8.31 16.88 10.36
CA ILE A 97 -8.33 15.43 10.55
C ILE A 97 -6.88 14.95 10.66
N ASP A 98 -6.56 14.24 11.73
CA ASP A 98 -5.25 13.63 11.91
C ASP A 98 -5.26 12.20 11.36
N VAL A 99 -4.35 11.93 10.43
CA VAL A 99 -4.13 10.60 9.83
C VAL A 99 -2.67 10.18 9.90
N SER A 100 -1.82 10.93 10.62
CA SER A 100 -0.37 10.76 10.64
C SER A 100 0.05 9.33 11.02
N GLU A 101 -0.46 8.82 12.14
CA GLU A 101 -0.21 7.45 12.61
C GLU A 101 -0.65 6.39 11.58
N ALA A 102 -1.80 6.59 10.92
CA ALA A 102 -2.28 5.66 9.91
C ALA A 102 -1.38 5.63 8.67
N LEU A 103 -0.82 6.78 8.28
CA LEU A 103 0.12 6.87 7.16
C LEU A 103 1.50 6.33 7.53
N GLU A 104 1.94 6.50 8.78
CA GLU A 104 3.18 5.94 9.30
C GLU A 104 3.18 4.41 9.18
N VAL A 105 2.13 3.74 9.64
CA VAL A 105 1.98 2.29 9.48
C VAL A 105 2.02 1.85 8.01
N VAL A 106 1.43 2.63 7.10
CA VAL A 106 1.47 2.34 5.66
C VAL A 106 2.90 2.45 5.12
N VAL A 107 3.68 3.45 5.56
CA VAL A 107 5.09 3.60 5.19
C VAL A 107 5.91 2.43 5.71
N GLU A 108 5.80 2.09 6.99
CA GLU A 108 6.57 1.00 7.60
C GLU A 108 6.30 -0.34 6.92
N HIS A 109 5.04 -0.61 6.62
CA HIS A 109 4.65 -1.86 5.96
C HIS A 109 5.21 -1.93 4.53
N ASP A 110 5.19 -0.83 3.78
CA ASP A 110 5.79 -0.81 2.45
C ASP A 110 7.32 -0.89 2.53
N GLU A 111 7.96 -0.15 3.44
CA GLU A 111 9.40 -0.24 3.70
C GLU A 111 9.83 -1.67 4.03
N TRP A 112 9.09 -2.36 4.90
CA TRP A 112 9.31 -3.77 5.20
C TRP A 112 9.27 -4.63 3.93
N LYS A 113 8.19 -4.53 3.13
CA LYS A 113 8.07 -5.26 1.87
C LYS A 113 9.24 -5.00 0.94
N PHE A 114 9.61 -3.73 0.78
CA PHE A 114 10.70 -3.33 -0.11
C PHE A 114 12.03 -3.92 0.32
N ARG A 115 12.37 -3.81 1.60
CA ARG A 115 13.60 -4.39 2.13
C ARG A 115 13.62 -5.89 1.87
N SER A 116 12.56 -6.61 2.23
CA SER A 116 12.49 -8.06 2.05
C SER A 116 12.55 -8.46 0.57
N LEU A 117 11.95 -7.68 -0.34
CA LEU A 117 12.05 -7.89 -1.78
C LEU A 117 13.46 -7.67 -2.34
N MET A 118 14.21 -6.71 -1.80
CA MET A 118 15.53 -6.31 -2.31
C MET A 118 16.68 -7.11 -1.70
N GLU A 119 16.62 -7.42 -0.40
CA GLU A 119 17.69 -8.11 0.32
C GLU A 119 17.66 -9.62 0.12
N ASP A 120 16.47 -10.25 0.25
CA ASP A 120 16.32 -11.71 0.15
C ASP A 120 14.94 -12.07 -0.43
N LEU A 121 14.81 -11.85 -1.74
CA LEU A 121 13.59 -12.19 -2.48
C LEU A 121 13.13 -13.64 -2.26
N PRO A 122 14.01 -14.67 -2.27
CA PRO A 122 13.61 -16.04 -1.90
C PRO A 122 12.93 -16.12 -0.53
N LYS A 123 13.53 -15.54 0.52
CA LYS A 123 12.98 -15.55 1.87
C LYS A 123 11.65 -14.80 1.98
N TYR A 124 11.52 -13.65 1.32
CA TYR A 124 10.23 -12.95 1.22
C TYR A 124 9.18 -13.84 0.55
N THR A 125 9.51 -14.48 -0.57
CA THR A 125 8.56 -15.35 -1.28
C THR A 125 8.17 -16.58 -0.46
N ASP A 126 9.10 -17.16 0.29
CA ASP A 126 8.85 -18.30 1.17
C ASP A 126 7.96 -17.89 2.36
N THR A 127 8.21 -16.72 2.95
CA THR A 127 7.39 -16.14 4.04
C THR A 127 5.96 -15.92 3.57
N MET A 128 5.78 -15.24 2.43
CA MET A 128 4.45 -14.98 1.87
C MET A 128 3.77 -16.29 1.45
N ALA A 129 4.48 -17.23 0.85
CA ALA A 129 3.92 -18.54 0.50
C ALA A 129 3.46 -19.31 1.74
N ALA A 130 4.28 -19.34 2.80
CA ALA A 130 3.94 -19.97 4.07
C ALA A 130 2.72 -19.30 4.72
N PHE A 131 2.61 -17.98 4.63
CA PHE A 131 1.46 -17.25 5.17
C PHE A 131 0.16 -17.67 4.46
N PHE A 132 0.15 -17.67 3.13
CA PHE A 132 -1.04 -18.02 2.34
C PHE A 132 -1.43 -19.50 2.41
N VAL A 133 -0.45 -20.40 2.57
CA VAL A 133 -0.70 -21.85 2.68
C VAL A 133 -1.24 -22.20 4.06
N ASN A 134 -0.69 -21.60 5.13
CA ASN A 134 -1.00 -21.99 6.50
C ASN A 134 -2.10 -21.12 7.15
N TYR A 135 -2.28 -19.88 6.69
CA TYR A 135 -3.21 -18.89 7.26
C TYR A 135 -4.08 -18.27 6.15
N ARG A 136 -4.84 -19.12 5.47
CA ARG A 136 -5.57 -18.72 4.25
C ARG A 136 -6.58 -17.61 4.49
N ASP A 137 -7.37 -17.71 5.55
CA ASP A 137 -8.43 -16.73 5.85
C ASP A 137 -7.80 -15.37 6.19
N GLU A 138 -6.71 -15.38 6.95
CA GLU A 138 -5.91 -14.21 7.29
C GLU A 138 -5.24 -13.61 6.06
N ALA A 139 -4.78 -14.43 5.13
CA ALA A 139 -4.19 -13.97 3.88
C ALA A 139 -5.22 -13.32 2.94
N GLU A 140 -6.43 -13.88 2.86
CA GLU A 140 -7.54 -13.27 2.14
C GLU A 140 -7.93 -11.92 2.79
N ARG A 141 -7.97 -11.84 4.12
CA ARG A 141 -8.23 -10.59 4.85
C ARG A 141 -7.13 -9.55 4.63
N TYR A 142 -5.87 -9.94 4.71
CA TYR A 142 -4.72 -9.08 4.45
C TYR A 142 -4.79 -8.43 3.06
N LEU A 143 -5.16 -9.20 2.03
CA LEU A 143 -5.37 -8.65 0.69
C LEU A 143 -6.51 -7.62 0.66
N VAL A 144 -7.62 -7.87 1.35
CA VAL A 144 -8.72 -6.91 1.43
C VAL A 144 -8.29 -5.62 2.11
N VAL A 145 -7.60 -5.71 3.26
CA VAL A 145 -7.08 -4.55 4.00
C VAL A 145 -6.12 -3.75 3.13
N SER A 146 -5.15 -4.44 2.49
CA SER A 146 -4.17 -3.80 1.62
C SER A 146 -4.84 -3.07 0.46
N PHE A 147 -5.78 -3.70 -0.25
CA PHE A 147 -6.43 -3.03 -1.38
C PHE A 147 -7.43 -1.95 -0.95
N ALA A 148 -8.03 -2.08 0.23
CA ALA A 148 -8.91 -1.06 0.79
C ALA A 148 -8.13 0.22 1.14
N LEU A 149 -7.00 0.09 1.85
CA LEU A 149 -6.10 1.21 2.15
C LEU A 149 -5.64 1.92 0.87
N LEU A 150 -5.32 1.15 -0.18
CA LEU A 150 -4.84 1.70 -1.44
C LEU A 150 -5.92 2.56 -2.09
N LEU A 151 -7.15 2.04 -2.12
CA LEU A 151 -8.29 2.76 -2.65
C LEU A 151 -8.58 4.01 -1.82
N LEU A 152 -8.48 3.96 -0.48
CA LEU A 152 -8.68 5.13 0.39
C LEU A 152 -7.62 6.22 0.13
N LEU A 153 -6.34 5.86 0.05
CA LEU A 153 -5.24 6.78 -0.21
C LEU A 153 -5.38 7.48 -1.57
N ILE A 154 -5.81 6.78 -2.61
CA ILE A 154 -6.06 7.40 -3.92
C ILE A 154 -7.35 8.23 -3.91
N SER A 155 -8.38 7.75 -3.20
CA SER A 155 -9.66 8.44 -3.12
C SER A 155 -9.57 9.73 -2.30
N SER A 156 -8.71 9.81 -1.28
CA SER A 156 -8.52 11.03 -0.48
C SER A 156 -8.11 12.20 -1.36
N LEU A 157 -7.21 12.00 -2.32
CA LEU A 157 -6.81 13.04 -3.28
C LEU A 157 -7.94 13.47 -4.21
N LYS A 158 -8.90 12.58 -4.47
CA LYS A 158 -10.07 12.86 -5.32
C LYS A 158 -11.31 13.28 -4.55
N ALA A 159 -11.27 13.25 -3.22
CA ALA A 159 -12.37 13.73 -2.40
C ALA A 159 -12.59 15.24 -2.64
N GLU A 160 -13.85 15.62 -2.87
CA GLU A 160 -14.25 16.99 -3.18
C GLU A 160 -14.90 17.69 -1.99
N THR A 161 -15.20 16.94 -0.93
CA THR A 161 -15.90 17.46 0.26
C THR A 161 -15.21 17.08 1.57
N PRO A 162 -15.26 17.94 2.59
CA PRO A 162 -14.76 17.63 3.94
C PRO A 162 -15.40 16.37 4.54
N GLN A 163 -16.67 16.11 4.24
CA GLN A 163 -17.38 14.93 4.72
C GLN A 163 -16.82 13.63 4.11
N GLN A 164 -16.50 13.63 2.82
CA GLN A 164 -15.81 12.51 2.18
C GLN A 164 -14.45 12.28 2.82
N LEU A 165 -13.65 13.33 2.99
CA LEU A 165 -12.34 13.21 3.65
C LEU A 165 -12.49 12.63 5.06
N ARG A 166 -13.38 13.16 5.90
CA ARG A 166 -13.61 12.62 7.25
C ARG A 166 -13.95 11.14 7.25
N ALA A 167 -14.88 10.71 6.39
CA ALA A 167 -15.26 9.30 6.29
C ALA A 167 -14.12 8.40 5.78
N ILE A 168 -13.26 8.91 4.87
CA ILE A 168 -12.06 8.20 4.41
C ILE A 168 -11.03 8.10 5.55
N GLY A 169 -10.80 9.18 6.30
CA GLY A 169 -9.84 9.22 7.41
C GLY A 169 -10.19 8.25 8.53
N GLU A 170 -11.47 8.18 8.92
CA GLU A 170 -11.97 7.21 9.89
C GLU A 170 -11.70 5.75 9.46
N LYS A 171 -11.79 5.48 8.16
CA LYS A 171 -11.54 4.15 7.59
C LYS A 171 -10.04 3.85 7.47
N LEU A 172 -9.22 4.85 7.15
CA LEU A 172 -7.76 4.71 7.10
C LEU A 172 -7.22 4.27 8.45
N ALA A 173 -7.58 4.94 9.55
CA ALA A 173 -7.08 4.61 10.88
C ALA A 173 -7.41 3.16 11.30
N GLY A 174 -8.66 2.73 11.11
CA GLY A 174 -9.08 1.38 11.46
C GLY A 174 -8.37 0.29 10.66
N LEU A 175 -8.20 0.50 9.36
CA LEU A 175 -7.51 -0.47 8.49
C LEU A 175 -5.97 -0.42 8.66
N ALA A 176 -5.39 0.72 9.00
CA ALA A 176 -3.96 0.84 9.30
C ALA A 176 -3.60 0.05 10.56
N ASN A 177 -4.36 0.18 11.63
CA ASN A 177 -4.15 -0.64 12.84
C ASN A 177 -4.24 -2.16 12.57
N GLU A 178 -5.09 -2.57 11.62
CA GLU A 178 -5.11 -3.97 11.18
C GLU A 178 -3.89 -4.34 10.33
N LEU A 179 -3.42 -3.44 9.46
CA LEU A 179 -2.19 -3.61 8.68
C LEU A 179 -0.95 -3.77 9.57
N GLU A 180 -0.86 -3.01 10.66
CA GLU A 180 0.21 -3.10 11.64
C GLU A 180 0.31 -4.52 12.24
N SER A 181 -0.83 -5.12 12.57
CA SER A 181 -0.87 -6.50 13.09
C SER A 181 -0.31 -7.51 12.08
N TYR A 182 -0.55 -7.29 10.79
CA TYR A 182 0.04 -8.11 9.73
C TYR A 182 1.54 -7.85 9.56
N LEU A 183 1.98 -6.59 9.62
CA LEU A 183 3.41 -6.24 9.57
C LEU A 183 4.19 -6.97 10.67
N VAL A 184 3.72 -6.90 11.92
CA VAL A 184 4.33 -7.61 13.06
C VAL A 184 4.35 -9.12 12.80
N THR A 185 3.27 -9.69 12.26
CA THR A 185 3.20 -11.11 11.92
C THR A 185 4.26 -11.50 10.90
N PHE A 186 4.42 -10.74 9.82
CA PHE A 186 5.41 -11.06 8.79
C PHE A 186 6.84 -10.94 9.30
N MET A 187 7.12 -9.91 10.11
CA MET A 187 8.42 -9.75 10.74
C MET A 187 8.78 -10.94 11.66
N LEU A 188 7.81 -11.45 12.42
CA LEU A 188 8.00 -12.65 13.24
C LEU A 188 8.23 -13.91 12.38
N MET A 189 7.56 -14.01 11.23
CA MET A 189 7.73 -15.12 10.30
C MET A 189 9.09 -15.08 9.58
N GLU A 190 9.73 -13.92 9.45
CA GLU A 190 11.05 -13.79 8.83
C GLU A 190 12.22 -14.22 9.74
N GLU A 191 12.00 -14.61 11.01
CA GLU A 191 12.96 -15.14 12.02
C GLU A 191 14.29 -14.37 12.28
N ASP A 192 14.71 -13.42 11.43
CA ASP A 192 15.95 -12.61 11.55
C ASP A 192 15.69 -11.12 11.79
N TYR A 193 14.43 -10.70 11.96
CA TYR A 193 14.15 -9.28 12.14
C TYR A 193 14.58 -8.83 13.54
N LYS A 194 15.73 -8.17 13.62
CA LYS A 194 16.16 -7.48 14.84
C LYS A 194 15.22 -6.32 15.11
N ILE A 195 14.36 -6.45 16.10
CA ILE A 195 13.64 -5.33 16.70
C ILE A 195 14.66 -4.53 17.51
N GLU A 196 15.47 -3.70 16.84
CA GLU A 196 16.32 -2.70 17.48
C GLU A 196 15.67 -1.33 17.31
N GLY A 197 15.08 -0.80 18.39
CA GLY A 197 14.46 0.51 18.45
C GLY A 197 12.96 0.49 18.12
N GLU A 198 12.19 1.33 18.79
CA GLU A 198 10.81 1.64 18.39
C GLU A 198 10.79 1.94 16.88
N PHE A 199 9.83 1.35 16.18
CA PHE A 199 9.62 1.54 14.75
C PHE A 199 9.46 3.05 14.46
N GLU A 200 10.53 3.72 14.08
CA GLU A 200 10.42 5.06 13.49
C GLU A 200 10.47 4.86 11.99
N ALA A 201 9.32 4.98 11.33
CA ALA A 201 9.21 4.95 9.88
C ALA A 201 10.17 5.97 9.25
N ALA A 202 10.81 5.60 8.13
CA ALA A 202 11.66 6.55 7.41
C ALA A 202 10.85 7.79 7.00
N ARG A 203 11.32 8.98 7.40
CA ARG A 203 10.64 10.27 7.13
C ARG A 203 11.19 10.96 5.89
N SER A 204 12.21 10.37 5.27
CA SER A 204 12.85 10.88 4.06
C SER A 204 13.43 9.75 3.20
N PRO A 205 13.57 9.97 1.88
CA PRO A 205 14.26 9.03 0.99
C PRO A 205 15.69 8.70 1.44
N GLU A 206 16.39 9.69 1.99
CA GLU A 206 17.76 9.53 2.48
C GLU A 206 17.83 8.63 3.72
N GLU A 207 16.87 8.74 4.66
CA GLU A 207 16.77 7.81 5.79
C GLU A 207 16.45 6.39 5.33
N LEU A 208 15.47 6.27 4.44
CA LEU A 208 15.07 4.99 3.89
C LEU A 208 16.23 4.29 3.16
N SER A 209 17.00 5.02 2.34
CA SER A 209 18.10 4.44 1.55
C SER A 209 19.18 3.85 2.45
N LYS A 210 19.40 4.45 3.63
CA LYS A 210 20.30 3.90 4.67
C LYS A 210 19.73 2.67 5.32
N VAL A 211 18.43 2.66 5.65
CA VAL A 211 17.77 1.49 6.25
C VAL A 211 17.79 0.29 5.29
N LEU A 212 17.61 0.55 3.99
CA LEU A 212 17.59 -0.47 2.94
C LEU A 212 19.00 -0.85 2.41
N GLY A 213 20.08 -0.25 2.94
CA GLY A 213 21.44 -0.54 2.50
C GLY A 213 21.71 -0.22 1.02
N LEU A 214 21.05 0.81 0.47
CA LEU A 214 21.13 1.21 -0.94
C LEU A 214 22.23 2.25 -1.23
N GLU A 215 23.01 2.66 -0.22
CA GLU A 215 24.16 3.61 -0.31
C GLU A 215 25.53 2.91 -0.34
#